data_AF-A0A1V6IKN9-F1
#
_entry.id   AF-A0A1V6IKN9-F1
#
_cell.length_a   1.000
_cell.length_b   1.000
_cell.length_c   1.000
_cell.angle_alpha   90.00
_cell.angle_beta   90.00
_cell.angle_gamma   90.00
#
_symmetry.space_group_name_H-M   'P 1'
#
loop_
_entity.id
_entity.type
_entity.pdbx_description
1 polymer ?
#
loop_
_entity_poly.entity_id
_entity_poly.type
_entity_poly.pdbx_seq_one_letter_code
_entity_poly.pdbx_strand_id
1 'polypeptide(L)' 'MMLSNRFGIPENEVILIFINNCHGRRDTKLVNGDTIALFPPVGGG' A
#
# COMPACT_ATOMS: atom_id res chain seq x y z
N MET A 1 -12.47 -3.39 -3.01
CA MET A 1 -11.98 -3.83 -1.69
C MET A 1 -10.83 -2.90 -1.32
N MET A 2 -10.76 -2.40 -0.08
CA MET A 2 -9.76 -1.42 0.36
C MET A 2 -8.46 -2.11 0.81
N LEU A 3 -7.32 -1.42 0.66
CA LEU A 3 -5.97 -1.93 0.90
C LEU A 3 -5.71 -2.31 2.38
N SER A 4 -6.19 -1.49 3.32
CA SER A 4 -5.81 -1.54 4.75
C SER A 4 -6.14 -2.86 5.46
N ASN A 5 -7.25 -3.52 5.10
CA ASN A 5 -7.78 -4.64 5.89
C ASN A 5 -7.36 -6.02 5.37
N ARG A 6 -6.60 -6.08 4.27
CA ARG A 6 -6.37 -7.35 3.56
C ARG A 6 -5.12 -8.10 4.03
N PHE A 7 -4.17 -7.40 4.67
CA PHE A 7 -2.87 -7.94 5.02
C PHE A 7 -2.57 -7.94 6.53
N GLY A 8 -3.50 -7.44 7.36
CA GLY A 8 -3.28 -7.35 8.81
C GLY A 8 -2.16 -6.39 9.21
N ILE A 9 -1.76 -5.48 8.31
CA ILE A 9 -0.66 -4.54 8.55
C ILE A 9 -1.22 -3.28 9.20
N PRO A 10 -0.73 -2.89 10.39
CA PRO A 10 -1.11 -1.64 11.04
C PRO A 10 -0.93 -0.42 10.14
N GLU A 11 -1.81 0.56 10.30
CA GLU A 11 -1.85 1.74 9.43
C GLU A 11 -0.54 2.55 9.44
N ASN A 12 0.11 2.59 10.60
CA ASN A 12 1.37 3.28 10.85
C ASN A 12 2.61 2.55 10.31
N GLU A 13 2.49 1.30 9.87
CA GLU A 13 3.60 0.48 9.38
C GLU A 13 3.77 0.54 7.85
N VAL A 14 2.89 1.25 7.13
CA VAL A 14 3.00 1.44 5.67
C VAL A 14 2.76 2.90 5.32
N ILE A 15 3.82 3.58 4.85
CA ILE A 15 3.74 5.00 4.46
C ILE A 15 3.84 5.22 2.95
N LEU A 16 4.28 4.21 2.20
CA LEU A 16 4.49 4.31 0.76
C LEU A 16 3.89 3.11 0.05
N ILE A 17 2.99 3.41 -0.89
CA ILE A 17 2.18 2.43 -1.61
C ILE A 17 2.40 2.65 -3.10
N PHE A 18 2.67 1.57 -3.83
CA PHE A 18 2.61 1.56 -5.29
C PHE A 18 1.56 0.56 -5.76
N ILE A 19 0.78 0.97 -6.76
CA ILE A 19 -0.19 0.12 -7.47
C ILE A 19 0.19 0.17 -8.95
N ASN A 20 0.53 -0.99 -9.53
CA ASN A 20 0.96 -1.12 -10.92
C ASN A 20 2.10 -0.14 -11.28
N ASN A 21 3.11 -0.04 -10.40
CA ASN A 21 4.29 0.83 -10.52
C ASN A 21 4.00 2.35 -10.42
N CYS A 22 2.77 2.75 -10.08
CA CYS A 22 2.39 4.13 -9.86
C CYS A 22 2.15 4.41 -8.36
N HIS A 23 2.44 5.61 -7.89
CA HIS A 23 2.15 6.00 -6.51
C HIS A 23 0.64 5.85 -6.24
N GLY A 24 0.31 5.06 -5.23
CA GLY A 24 -1.07 4.74 -4.85
C GLY A 24 -1.45 5.36 -3.52
N ARG A 25 -2.76 5.54 -3.31
CA ARG A 25 -3.32 5.95 -2.02
C ARG A 25 -3.98 4.76 -1.32
N ARG A 26 -4.19 4.86 0.00
CA ARG A 26 -4.85 3.81 0.80
C ARG A 26 -6.30 3.56 0.42
N ASP A 27 -6.98 4.61 -0.02
CA ASP A 27 -8.38 4.62 -0.45
C ASP A 27 -8.56 4.22 -1.92
N THR A 28 -7.47 3.93 -2.65
CA THR A 28 -7.55 3.43 -4.02
C THR A 28 -8.30 2.10 -4.04
N LYS A 29 -9.35 2.03 -4.86
CA LYS A 29 -10.11 0.80 -5.08
C LYS A 29 -9.29 -0.16 -5.94
N LEU A 30 -8.92 -1.29 -5.37
CA LEU A 30 -8.18 -2.36 -6.05
C LEU A 30 -9.11 -3.24 -6.88
N VAL A 31 -8.58 -3.74 -7.98
CA VAL A 31 -9.20 -4.75 -8.84
C VAL A 31 -8.34 -6.02 -8.89
N ASN A 32 -8.94 -7.13 -9.32
CA ASN A 32 -8.20 -8.37 -9.48
C ASN A 32 -7.14 -8.21 -10.59
N GLY A 33 -5.91 -8.63 -10.30
CA GLY A 33 -4.76 -8.48 -11.20
C GLY A 33 -3.84 -7.31 -10.87
N ASP A 34 -4.22 -6.40 -9.97
CA ASP A 34 -3.34 -5.33 -9.52
C ASP A 34 -2.10 -5.87 -8.79
N THR A 35 -0.93 -5.35 -9.15
CA THR A 35 0.31 -5.57 -8.41
C THR A 35 0.51 -4.44 -7.42
N ILE A 36 0.76 -4.79 -6.16
CA ILE A 36 0.84 -3.84 -5.05
C ILE A 36 2.18 -4.00 -4.35
N ALA A 37 2.91 -2.90 -4.18
CA ALA A 37 4.08 -2.84 -3.33
C ALA A 37 3.80 -1.91 -2.14
N LEU A 38 4.06 -2.42 -0.93
CA LEU A 38 3.90 -1.70 0.33
C LEU A 38 5.27 -1.56 0.97
N PHE A 39 5.66 -0.35 1.35
CA PHE A 39 6.93 -0.09 2.00
C PHE A 39 6.71 0.49 3.40
N PRO A 40 7.51 0.03 4.38
CA PRO A 40 7.49 0.62 5.71
C PRO A 40 8.03 2.06 5.70
N PRO A 41 7.91 2.78 6.82
CA PRO A 41 8.65 4.01 7.02
C PRO A 41 10.14 3.83 6.72
N VAL A 42 10.61 4.41 5.61
CA VAL A 42 12.02 4.47 5.28
C VAL A 42 12.62 5.68 6.00
N GLY A 43 13.40 5.42 7.05
CA GLY A 43 14.22 6.43 7.72
C GLY A 43 15.47 6.73 6.91
N GLY A 44 15.71 8.00 6.60
CA GLY A 44 16.99 8.46 6.07
C GLY A 44 18.03 8.47 7.18
N GLY A 45 19.21 7.90 6.91
CA GLY A 45 20.36 7.96 7.82
C GLY A 45 20.80 9.39 8.13
#